data_AF-A0A5C8IEU1-F1
#
_entry.id   AF-A0A5C8IEU1-F1
#
_cell.length_a   1.000
_cell.length_b   1.000
_cell.length_c   1.000
_cell.angle_alpha   90.00
_cell.angle_beta   90.00
_cell.angle_gamma   90.00
#
_symmetry.space_group_name_H-M   'P 1'
#
loop_
_entity.id
_entity.type
_entity.pdbx_description
1 polymer ?
#
loop_
_entity_poly.entity_id
_entity_poly.type
_entity_poly.pdbx_seq_one_letter_code
_entity_poly.pdbx_strand_id
1 'polypeptide(L)'
;MRARHEVAQVLEQHWPQVERHTGINSWQLRTLGAIMRCRTAAMGGHVDACPDCGSVRISYNSCRNRHCPKCQGRKREEWIRAREAELLPVPYFHLVFTLPEELNPLALLQPKAVYDTLFEAAWETLLTFARDPKHLGARPGMVAVLHTWGQTLSLHPHLHGIVPGGGLSEKGKWRGAPSKGRFLFPVKAMSRVFRAKYVEKLKERLPELDRSLVNSLFQKQWVVYAKRPFAGPESVVEYLGRYTHKIAISNHRLLKVEQEAVTF
;
A
#
# COMPACT_ATOMS: atom_id res chain seq x y z
N MET A 1 2.19 10.82 -20.01
CA MET A 1 1.49 12.11 -19.76
C MET A 1 2.23 12.86 -18.66
N ARG A 2 2.56 14.14 -18.84
CA ARG A 2 3.22 14.97 -17.80
C ARG A 2 2.16 15.46 -16.82
N ALA A 3 2.45 15.47 -15.52
CA ALA A 3 1.51 16.03 -14.54
C ALA A 3 1.43 17.56 -14.68
N ARG A 4 0.25 18.13 -14.47
CA ARG A 4 0.03 19.59 -14.53
C ARG A 4 0.75 20.31 -13.39
N HIS A 5 0.71 19.72 -12.20
CA HIS A 5 1.36 20.21 -11.00
C HIS A 5 2.21 19.10 -10.38
N GLU A 6 3.28 19.48 -9.68
CA GLU A 6 4.14 18.57 -8.94
C GLU A 6 4.22 18.94 -7.46
N VAL A 7 4.36 17.93 -6.60
CA VAL A 7 4.64 18.15 -5.17
C VAL A 7 5.90 18.99 -4.97
N ALA A 8 6.89 18.85 -5.85
CA ALA A 8 8.11 19.65 -5.82
C ALA A 8 7.84 21.15 -5.97
N GLN A 9 6.87 21.54 -6.81
CA GLN A 9 6.51 22.96 -7.01
C GLN A 9 5.82 23.54 -5.78
N VAL A 10 4.93 22.76 -5.15
CA VAL A 10 4.29 23.17 -3.88
C VAL A 10 5.34 23.36 -2.78
N LEU A 11 6.31 22.44 -2.69
CA LEU A 11 7.39 22.55 -1.72
C LEU A 11 8.30 23.75 -1.98
N GLU A 12 8.59 24.06 -3.23
CA GLU A 12 9.40 25.23 -3.61
C GLU A 12 8.70 26.54 -3.25
N GLN A 13 7.40 26.66 -3.53
CA GLN A 13 6.59 27.84 -3.21
C GLN A 13 6.47 28.08 -1.69
N HIS A 14 6.50 27.02 -0.89
CA HIS A 14 6.29 27.07 0.56
C HIS A 14 7.49 26.63 1.40
N TRP A 15 8.69 26.60 0.81
CA TRP A 15 9.87 26.09 1.50
C TRP A 15 10.19 26.83 2.82
N PRO A 16 10.12 28.18 2.89
CA PRO A 16 10.38 28.89 4.14
C PRO A 16 9.43 28.50 5.28
N GLN A 17 8.17 28.21 4.97
CA GLN A 17 7.18 27.74 5.94
C GLN A 17 7.48 26.31 6.40
N VAL A 18 7.85 25.42 5.46
CA VAL A 18 8.22 24.03 5.75
C VAL A 18 9.45 23.98 6.66
N GLU A 19 10.48 24.78 6.38
CA GLU A 19 11.73 24.80 7.14
C GLU A 19 11.56 25.31 8.57
N ARG A 20 10.62 26.23 8.79
CA ARG A 20 10.33 26.81 10.11
C ARG A 20 9.26 26.04 10.91
N HIS A 21 8.66 25.01 10.32
CA HIS A 21 7.54 24.31 10.95
C HIS A 21 8.01 23.42 12.12
N THR A 22 7.58 23.74 13.34
CA THR A 22 8.02 23.07 14.58
C THR A 22 7.61 21.59 14.67
N GLY A 23 6.54 21.19 13.99
CA GLY A 23 6.08 19.80 13.92
C GLY A 23 6.81 18.90 12.91
N ILE A 24 7.78 19.42 12.13
CA ILE A 24 8.52 18.63 11.14
C ILE A 24 9.88 18.26 11.71
N ASN A 25 10.16 16.96 11.84
CA ASN A 25 11.46 16.50 12.31
C ASN A 25 12.53 16.54 11.21
N SER A 26 13.80 16.40 11.61
CA SER A 26 14.93 16.51 10.67
C SER A 26 14.88 15.50 9.52
N TRP A 27 14.36 14.29 9.75
CA TRP A 27 14.23 13.27 8.71
C TRP A 27 13.15 13.62 7.69
N GLN A 28 12.01 14.14 8.15
CA GLN A 28 10.94 14.65 7.29
C GLN A 28 11.45 15.84 6.48
N LEU A 29 12.13 16.81 7.09
CA LEU A 29 12.68 17.99 6.40
C LEU A 29 13.68 17.59 5.31
N ARG A 30 14.62 16.68 5.59
CA ARG A 30 15.54 16.14 4.56
C ARG A 30 14.81 15.45 3.43
N THR A 31 13.74 14.70 3.74
CA THR A 31 12.92 14.01 2.74
C THR A 31 12.18 15.00 1.84
N LEU A 32 11.52 16.01 2.41
CA LEU A 32 10.83 17.05 1.65
C LEU A 32 11.82 17.84 0.78
N GLY A 33 12.98 18.22 1.31
CA GLY A 33 14.03 18.90 0.54
C GLY A 33 14.55 18.06 -0.63
N ALA A 34 14.71 16.76 -0.44
CA ALA A 34 15.07 15.84 -1.52
C ALA A 34 13.98 15.75 -2.61
N ILE A 35 12.70 15.82 -2.22
CA ILE A 35 11.57 15.81 -3.18
C ILE A 35 11.55 17.13 -3.97
N MET A 36 11.70 18.26 -3.29
CA MET A 36 11.75 19.60 -3.89
C MET A 36 12.84 19.70 -4.96
N ARG A 37 14.08 19.28 -4.64
CA ARG A 37 15.23 19.35 -5.56
C ARG A 37 15.24 18.26 -6.63
N CYS A 38 14.36 17.27 -6.57
CA CYS A 38 14.43 16.11 -7.46
C CYS A 38 14.24 16.50 -8.94
N ARG A 39 15.13 16.03 -9.82
CA ARG A 39 15.13 16.32 -11.27
C ARG A 39 15.29 17.81 -11.59
N THR A 40 16.08 18.53 -10.80
CA THR A 40 16.52 19.90 -11.09
C THR A 40 18.05 19.96 -11.23
N ALA A 41 18.58 21.10 -11.67
CA ALA A 41 20.02 21.33 -11.78
C ALA A 41 20.78 21.11 -10.46
N ALA A 42 20.12 21.30 -9.31
CA ALA A 42 20.70 21.05 -7.99
C ALA A 42 21.09 19.58 -7.75
N MET A 43 20.61 18.64 -8.57
CA MET A 43 20.98 17.22 -8.53
C MET A 43 22.10 16.85 -9.52
N GLY A 44 22.59 17.82 -10.29
CA GLY A 44 23.40 17.56 -11.49
C GLY A 44 22.58 16.89 -12.60
N GLY A 45 23.22 16.60 -13.72
CA GLY A 45 22.56 15.98 -14.86
C GLY A 45 23.50 15.58 -15.98
N HIS A 46 22.89 15.11 -17.05
CA HIS A 46 23.53 14.69 -18.29
C HIS A 46 23.08 15.61 -19.42
N VAL A 47 24.00 15.86 -20.36
CA VAL A 47 23.74 16.61 -21.57
C VAL A 47 24.02 15.67 -22.73
N ASP A 48 22.95 15.28 -23.42
CA ASP A 48 23.01 14.43 -24.60
C ASP A 48 22.87 15.32 -25.85
N ALA A 49 23.78 15.22 -26.82
CA ALA A 49 23.73 15.98 -28.05
C ALA A 49 23.66 15.04 -29.26
N CYS A 50 22.75 15.29 -30.18
CA CYS A 50 22.70 14.59 -31.46
C CYS A 50 23.79 15.15 -32.38
N PRO A 51 24.75 14.35 -32.85
CA PRO A 51 25.81 14.83 -33.74
C PRO A 51 25.28 15.23 -35.12
N ASP A 52 24.14 14.69 -35.55
CA ASP A 52 23.60 14.89 -36.91
C ASP A 52 22.75 16.17 -37.02
N CYS A 53 21.90 16.46 -36.04
CA CYS A 53 20.99 17.61 -36.08
C CYS A 53 21.26 18.67 -35.00
N GLY A 54 22.26 18.45 -34.14
CA GLY A 54 22.63 19.37 -33.08
C GLY A 54 21.63 19.46 -31.92
N SER A 55 20.56 18.65 -31.91
CA SER A 55 19.57 18.69 -30.83
C SER A 55 20.20 18.31 -29.50
N VAL A 56 20.09 19.19 -28.50
CA VAL A 56 20.59 18.96 -27.14
C VAL A 56 19.44 18.61 -26.20
N ARG A 57 19.62 17.57 -25.41
CA ARG A 57 18.69 17.15 -24.35
C ARG A 57 19.41 17.16 -23.01
N ILE A 58 18.83 17.87 -22.05
CA ILE A 58 19.32 17.89 -20.66
C ILE A 58 18.45 16.98 -19.81
N SER A 59 19.09 16.09 -19.05
CA SER A 59 18.42 15.14 -18.16
C SER A 59 18.98 15.27 -16.73
N TYR A 60 18.19 15.81 -15.81
CA TYR A 60 18.60 15.95 -14.40
C TYR A 60 18.46 14.65 -13.60
N ASN A 61 19.36 14.47 -12.63
CA ASN A 61 19.40 13.30 -11.77
C ASN A 61 18.22 13.24 -10.79
N SER A 62 17.84 12.01 -10.43
CA SER A 62 16.79 11.75 -9.44
C SER A 62 17.33 11.82 -8.02
N CYS A 63 16.55 12.29 -7.04
CA CYS A 63 16.91 12.23 -5.63
C CYS A 63 16.90 10.82 -5.04
N ARG A 64 16.34 9.83 -5.75
CA ARG A 64 16.21 8.41 -5.36
C ARG A 64 15.47 8.15 -4.03
N ASN A 65 14.93 9.17 -3.39
CA ASN A 65 14.16 9.03 -2.15
C ASN A 65 12.88 8.21 -2.40
N ARG A 66 12.58 7.26 -1.49
CA ARG A 66 11.40 6.38 -1.58
C ARG A 66 10.07 7.14 -1.57
N HIS A 67 10.03 8.32 -0.96
CA HIS A 67 8.85 9.17 -0.84
C HIS A 67 8.68 10.14 -2.01
N CYS A 68 9.57 10.10 -3.02
CA CYS A 68 9.47 11.00 -4.17
C CYS A 68 8.49 10.48 -5.24
N PRO A 69 7.50 11.28 -5.69
CA PRO A 69 6.51 10.85 -6.70
C PRO A 69 7.12 10.58 -8.07
N LYS A 70 8.36 11.05 -8.32
CA LYS A 70 9.06 10.93 -9.61
C LYS A 70 10.03 9.75 -9.70
N CYS A 71 10.50 9.22 -8.57
CA CYS A 71 11.67 8.32 -8.56
C CYS A 71 11.31 6.84 -8.62
N GLN A 72 10.13 6.44 -8.15
CA GLN A 72 9.84 5.03 -7.90
C GLN A 72 9.33 4.26 -9.13
N GLY A 73 9.20 4.91 -10.29
CA GLY A 73 8.65 4.29 -11.50
C GLY A 73 9.38 3.01 -11.92
N ARG A 74 10.71 3.07 -12.12
CA ARG A 74 11.49 1.89 -12.54
C ARG A 74 11.39 0.73 -11.54
N LYS A 75 11.57 1.02 -10.25
CA LYS A 75 11.47 0.00 -9.19
C LYS A 75 10.08 -0.65 -9.13
N ARG A 76 9.03 0.15 -9.35
CA ARG A 76 7.66 -0.34 -9.46
C ARG A 76 7.53 -1.33 -10.62
N GLU A 77 7.99 -0.98 -11.81
CA GLU A 77 7.90 -1.87 -12.99
C GLU A 77 8.73 -3.15 -12.81
N GLU A 78 9.91 -3.06 -12.22
CA GLU A 78 10.73 -4.24 -11.88
C GLU A 78 10.02 -5.15 -10.88
N TRP A 79 9.40 -4.55 -9.86
CA TRP A 79 8.62 -5.30 -8.88
C TRP A 79 7.38 -5.95 -9.52
N ILE A 80 6.67 -5.25 -10.41
CA ILE A 80 5.54 -5.78 -11.17
C ILE A 80 5.99 -7.01 -11.96
N ARG A 81 7.03 -6.90 -12.80
CA ARG A 81 7.53 -8.01 -13.61
C ARG A 81 7.92 -9.23 -12.77
N ALA A 82 8.57 -8.99 -11.62
CA ALA A 82 8.94 -10.06 -10.70
C ALA A 82 7.72 -10.80 -10.13
N ARG A 83 6.63 -10.07 -9.81
CA ARG A 83 5.39 -10.69 -9.31
C ARG A 83 4.57 -11.34 -10.43
N GLU A 84 4.61 -10.81 -11.65
CA GLU A 84 3.97 -11.42 -12.82
C GLU A 84 4.54 -12.80 -13.12
N ALA A 85 5.86 -12.97 -12.97
CA ALA A 85 6.52 -14.26 -13.15
C ALA A 85 6.12 -15.33 -12.11
N GLU A 86 5.49 -14.93 -11.00
CA GLU A 86 5.01 -15.83 -9.94
C GLU A 86 3.53 -16.18 -10.08
N LEU A 87 2.83 -15.62 -11.08
CA LEU A 87 1.40 -15.82 -11.25
C LEU A 87 1.07 -17.23 -11.71
N LEU A 88 0.03 -17.79 -11.12
CA LEU A 88 -0.57 -19.06 -11.51
C LEU A 88 -1.70 -18.79 -12.51
N PRO A 89 -1.97 -19.70 -13.46
CA PRO A 89 -3.07 -19.57 -14.42
C PRO A 89 -4.43 -19.89 -13.75
N VAL A 90 -4.78 -19.12 -12.73
CA VAL A 90 -5.97 -19.31 -11.88
C VAL A 90 -6.65 -17.96 -11.61
N PRO A 91 -7.94 -17.93 -11.26
CA PRO A 91 -8.57 -16.71 -10.80
C PRO A 91 -7.89 -16.14 -9.56
N TYR A 92 -7.85 -14.83 -9.41
CA TYR A 92 -7.33 -14.15 -8.22
C TYR A 92 -8.42 -13.35 -7.50
N PHE A 93 -8.28 -13.19 -6.19
CA PHE A 93 -9.18 -12.41 -5.37
C PHE A 93 -8.43 -11.25 -4.72
N HIS A 94 -9.07 -10.09 -4.72
CA HIS A 94 -8.59 -8.93 -3.98
C HIS A 94 -9.24 -8.89 -2.61
N LEU A 95 -8.44 -9.12 -1.58
CA LEU A 95 -8.86 -8.98 -0.19
C LEU A 95 -8.33 -7.65 0.37
N VAL A 96 -9.13 -6.97 1.17
CA VAL A 96 -8.67 -5.79 1.91
C VAL A 96 -9.04 -5.94 3.37
N PHE A 97 -8.03 -5.88 4.24
CA PHE A 97 -8.20 -5.88 5.69
C PHE A 97 -7.97 -4.46 6.18
N THR A 98 -9.00 -3.83 6.72
CA THR A 98 -8.95 -2.42 7.16
C THR A 98 -8.97 -2.34 8.68
N LEU A 99 -8.06 -1.54 9.25
CA LEU A 99 -8.08 -1.22 10.68
C LEU A 99 -9.09 -0.11 10.97
N PRO A 100 -9.81 -0.18 12.09
CA PRO A 100 -10.68 0.90 12.52
C PRO A 100 -9.88 2.12 13.02
N GLU A 101 -10.50 3.30 12.96
CA GLU A 101 -9.85 4.59 13.26
C GLU A 101 -9.37 4.73 14.70
N GLU A 102 -9.94 3.97 15.63
CA GLU A 102 -9.50 3.91 17.03
C GLU A 102 -8.04 3.47 17.18
N LEU A 103 -7.50 2.75 16.18
CA LEU A 103 -6.10 2.36 16.15
C LEU A 103 -5.18 3.44 15.56
N ASN A 104 -5.70 4.54 15.01
CA ASN A 104 -4.88 5.58 14.38
C ASN A 104 -3.85 6.21 15.33
N PRO A 105 -4.19 6.59 16.59
CA PRO A 105 -3.19 7.07 17.53
C PRO A 105 -2.07 6.05 17.77
N LEU A 106 -2.44 4.78 17.93
CA LEU A 106 -1.47 3.71 18.15
C LEU A 106 -0.64 3.42 16.89
N ALA A 107 -1.20 3.58 15.69
CA ALA A 107 -0.50 3.43 14.43
C ALA A 107 0.58 4.51 14.21
N LEU A 108 0.43 5.66 14.84
CA LEU A 108 1.43 6.74 14.86
C LEU A 108 2.49 6.52 15.94
N LEU A 109 2.07 6.11 17.14
CA LEU A 109 2.96 5.94 18.29
C LEU A 109 3.76 4.63 18.27
N GLN A 110 3.12 3.54 17.83
CA GLN A 110 3.66 2.18 17.81
C GLN A 110 3.44 1.50 16.43
N PRO A 111 3.91 2.13 15.32
CA PRO A 111 3.62 1.66 13.96
C PRO A 111 4.07 0.21 13.73
N LYS A 112 5.22 -0.18 14.28
CA LYS A 112 5.75 -1.54 14.11
C LYS A 112 4.80 -2.58 14.72
N ALA A 113 4.37 -2.39 15.96
CA ALA A 113 3.46 -3.33 16.62
C ALA A 113 2.11 -3.43 15.89
N VAL A 114 1.53 -2.29 15.48
CA VAL A 114 0.26 -2.23 14.75
C VAL A 114 0.35 -2.91 13.39
N TYR A 115 1.36 -2.57 12.59
CA TYR A 115 1.46 -3.09 11.23
C TYR A 115 1.91 -4.55 11.20
N ASP A 116 2.84 -4.98 12.05
CA ASP A 116 3.22 -6.40 12.15
C ASP A 116 2.00 -7.25 12.54
N THR A 117 1.17 -6.77 13.48
CA THR A 117 -0.08 -7.43 13.85
C THR A 117 -1.09 -7.49 12.71
N LEU A 118 -1.19 -6.42 11.91
CA LEU A 118 -2.08 -6.38 10.75
C LEU A 118 -1.72 -7.47 9.73
N PHE A 119 -0.44 -7.60 9.39
CA PHE A 119 0.02 -8.66 8.46
C PHE A 119 -0.26 -10.05 9.01
N GLU A 120 0.08 -10.30 10.27
CA GLU A 120 -0.07 -11.61 10.89
C GLU A 120 -1.55 -12.01 11.03
N ALA A 121 -2.39 -11.13 11.56
CA ALA A 121 -3.81 -11.41 11.76
C ALA A 121 -4.56 -11.61 10.43
N ALA A 122 -4.19 -10.85 9.39
CA ALA A 122 -4.74 -11.03 8.05
C ALA A 122 -4.36 -12.40 7.45
N TRP A 123 -3.09 -12.78 7.54
CA TRP A 123 -2.62 -14.09 7.07
C TRP A 123 -3.24 -15.24 7.85
N GLU A 124 -3.32 -15.15 9.17
CA GLU A 124 -3.97 -16.17 9.98
C GLU A 124 -5.45 -16.31 9.70
N THR A 125 -6.16 -15.19 9.49
CA THR A 125 -7.57 -15.23 9.11
C THR A 125 -7.71 -15.96 7.77
N LEU A 126 -6.89 -15.61 6.78
CA LEU A 126 -6.90 -16.30 5.49
C LEU A 126 -6.64 -17.81 5.66
N LEU A 127 -5.63 -18.18 6.45
CA LEU A 127 -5.30 -19.58 6.74
C LEU A 127 -6.44 -20.33 7.43
N THR A 128 -7.11 -19.72 8.41
CA THR A 128 -8.24 -20.33 9.12
C THR A 128 -9.34 -20.75 8.14
N PHE A 129 -9.74 -19.86 7.24
CA PHE A 129 -10.78 -20.17 6.26
C PHE A 129 -10.29 -21.11 5.15
N ALA A 130 -9.04 -20.97 4.71
CA ALA A 130 -8.49 -21.80 3.63
C ALA A 130 -8.29 -23.26 4.05
N ARG A 131 -7.91 -23.51 5.30
CA ARG A 131 -7.71 -24.86 5.82
C ARG A 131 -9.01 -25.60 6.13
N ASP A 132 -10.12 -24.89 6.36
CA ASP A 132 -11.41 -25.53 6.57
C ASP A 132 -11.85 -26.29 5.29
N PRO A 133 -12.04 -27.62 5.35
CA PRO A 133 -12.52 -28.41 4.21
C PRO A 133 -13.90 -27.99 3.69
N LYS A 134 -14.74 -27.35 4.52
CA LYS A 134 -16.03 -26.79 4.10
C LYS A 134 -15.88 -25.57 3.18
N HIS A 135 -14.70 -24.96 3.16
CA HIS A 135 -14.40 -23.79 2.36
C HIS A 135 -13.42 -24.13 1.23
N LEU A 136 -12.18 -24.51 1.55
CA LEU A 136 -11.16 -24.80 0.54
C LEU A 136 -10.38 -26.09 0.86
N GLY A 137 -10.05 -26.34 2.13
CA GLY A 137 -9.28 -27.50 2.55
C GLY A 137 -7.92 -27.59 1.88
N ALA A 138 -7.22 -26.46 1.72
CA ALA A 138 -5.89 -26.38 1.14
C ALA A 138 -5.09 -25.19 1.69
N ARG A 139 -3.76 -25.26 1.55
CA ARG A 139 -2.84 -24.19 1.87
C ARG A 139 -2.95 -23.08 0.81
N PRO A 140 -3.39 -21.86 1.19
CA PRO A 140 -3.50 -20.74 0.26
C PRO A 140 -2.13 -20.09 0.01
N GLY A 141 -2.10 -19.11 -0.89
CA GLY A 141 -1.02 -18.13 -1.04
C GLY A 141 -1.56 -16.71 -0.90
N MET A 142 -0.70 -15.75 -0.58
CA MET A 142 -1.07 -14.33 -0.58
C MET A 142 0.14 -13.44 -0.84
N VAL A 143 -0.02 -12.45 -1.71
CA VAL A 143 0.87 -11.28 -1.77
C VAL A 143 0.14 -10.13 -1.08
N ALA A 144 0.77 -9.50 -0.11
CA ALA A 144 0.14 -8.46 0.71
C ALA A 144 0.92 -7.15 0.69
N VAL A 145 0.21 -6.02 0.57
CA VAL A 145 0.79 -4.68 0.50
C VAL A 145 0.07 -3.75 1.47
N LEU A 146 0.84 -3.12 2.36
CA LEU A 146 0.34 -2.16 3.33
C LEU A 146 0.11 -0.80 2.69
N HIS A 147 -1.06 -0.21 2.94
CA HIS A 147 -1.29 1.22 2.81
C HIS A 147 -1.71 1.83 4.12
N THR A 148 -1.28 3.07 4.32
CA THR A 148 -1.58 3.85 5.52
C THR A 148 -2.47 5.05 5.24
N TRP A 149 -2.86 5.30 3.98
CA TRP A 149 -3.58 6.53 3.61
C TRP A 149 -4.86 6.23 2.82
N GLY A 150 -5.92 6.94 3.17
CA GLY A 150 -7.16 6.99 2.40
C GLY A 150 -7.03 7.89 1.17
N GLN A 151 -8.05 7.89 0.31
CA GLN A 151 -8.07 8.75 -0.88
C GLN A 151 -8.01 10.24 -0.51
N THR A 152 -8.58 10.64 0.63
CA THR A 152 -8.56 12.02 1.14
C THR A 152 -7.33 12.34 1.99
N LEU A 153 -6.29 11.50 1.95
CA LEU A 153 -5.05 11.64 2.75
C LEU A 153 -5.24 11.57 4.26
N SER A 154 -6.36 11.01 4.74
CA SER A 154 -6.51 10.61 6.13
C SER A 154 -5.70 9.34 6.43
N LEU A 155 -5.20 9.22 7.66
CA LEU A 155 -4.60 7.98 8.14
C LEU A 155 -5.67 6.88 8.13
N HIS A 156 -5.43 5.86 7.29
CA HIS A 156 -6.35 4.76 7.08
C HIS A 156 -5.55 3.48 6.81
N PRO A 157 -4.99 2.83 7.84
CA PRO A 157 -4.22 1.62 7.67
C PRO A 157 -5.07 0.46 7.14
N HIS A 158 -4.66 -0.09 6.00
CA HIS A 158 -5.28 -1.26 5.40
C HIS A 158 -4.27 -2.08 4.62
N LEU A 159 -4.52 -3.39 4.56
CA LEU A 159 -3.70 -4.35 3.84
C LEU A 159 -4.44 -4.83 2.61
N HIS A 160 -3.89 -4.61 1.42
CA HIS A 160 -4.39 -5.27 0.22
C HIS A 160 -3.70 -6.62 0.05
N GLY A 161 -4.48 -7.69 0.10
CA GLY A 161 -4.07 -9.04 -0.23
C GLY A 161 -4.53 -9.43 -1.63
N ILE A 162 -3.63 -10.03 -2.39
CA ILE A 162 -3.94 -10.75 -3.61
C ILE A 162 -3.79 -12.23 -3.32
N VAL A 163 -4.89 -12.96 -3.51
CA VAL A 163 -5.00 -14.36 -3.10
C VAL A 163 -5.38 -15.19 -4.33
N PRO A 164 -4.59 -16.21 -4.71
CA PRO A 164 -4.99 -17.18 -5.71
C PRO A 164 -6.33 -17.82 -5.32
N GLY A 165 -7.18 -18.07 -6.30
CA GLY A 165 -8.48 -18.71 -6.14
C GLY A 165 -8.36 -20.21 -5.91
N GLY A 166 -7.54 -20.61 -4.95
CA GLY A 166 -7.23 -21.99 -4.63
C GLY A 166 -5.95 -22.12 -3.80
N GLY A 167 -5.51 -23.35 -3.61
CA GLY A 167 -4.32 -23.67 -2.83
C GLY A 167 -3.86 -25.11 -3.02
N LEU A 168 -2.78 -25.48 -2.33
CA LEU A 168 -2.24 -26.83 -2.35
C LEU A 168 -2.82 -27.67 -1.20
N SER A 169 -3.41 -28.82 -1.53
CA SER A 169 -3.75 -29.84 -0.53
C SER A 169 -2.50 -30.41 0.14
N GLU A 170 -2.67 -31.15 1.24
CA GLU A 170 -1.57 -31.83 1.94
C GLU A 170 -0.79 -32.79 1.03
N LYS A 171 -1.45 -33.36 0.02
CA LYS A 171 -0.83 -34.23 -1.00
C LYS A 171 -0.15 -33.44 -2.13
N GLY A 172 0.00 -32.13 -2.01
CA GLY A 172 0.60 -31.27 -3.03
C GLY A 172 -0.27 -31.04 -4.28
N LYS A 173 -1.52 -31.52 -4.30
CA LYS A 173 -2.45 -31.32 -5.43
C LYS A 173 -3.18 -29.98 -5.32
N TRP A 174 -3.34 -29.28 -6.43
CA TRP A 174 -4.11 -28.05 -6.51
C TRP A 174 -5.59 -28.28 -6.18
N ARG A 175 -6.17 -27.41 -5.35
CA ARG A 175 -7.60 -27.31 -5.07
C ARG A 175 -8.06 -25.90 -5.41
N GLY A 176 -8.98 -25.80 -6.37
CA GLY A 176 -9.59 -24.53 -6.74
C GLY A 176 -10.65 -24.07 -5.74
N ALA A 177 -10.88 -22.77 -5.68
CA ALA A 177 -11.94 -22.16 -4.88
C ALA A 177 -13.33 -22.67 -5.31
N PRO A 178 -14.29 -22.76 -4.37
CA PRO A 178 -15.66 -23.18 -4.66
C PRO A 178 -16.36 -22.34 -5.73
N SER A 179 -17.52 -22.84 -6.17
CA SER A 179 -18.42 -22.12 -7.07
C SER A 179 -17.86 -21.80 -8.46
N LYS A 180 -16.76 -22.44 -8.90
CA LYS A 180 -15.99 -22.08 -10.11
C LYS A 180 -15.23 -20.76 -9.96
N GLY A 181 -14.65 -20.50 -8.78
CA GLY A 181 -13.86 -19.29 -8.53
C GLY A 181 -14.67 -18.00 -8.51
N ARG A 182 -15.96 -18.06 -8.10
CA ARG A 182 -16.76 -16.83 -7.90
C ARG A 182 -16.71 -16.26 -6.51
N PHE A 183 -16.33 -17.09 -5.58
CA PHE A 183 -16.40 -16.78 -4.17
C PHE A 183 -15.26 -17.53 -3.52
N LEU A 184 -14.51 -16.81 -2.69
CA LEU A 184 -13.41 -17.40 -1.95
C LEU A 184 -13.87 -17.75 -0.53
N PHE A 185 -14.17 -16.74 0.28
CA PHE A 185 -14.55 -16.91 1.69
C PHE A 185 -15.65 -15.92 2.12
N PRO A 186 -16.44 -16.26 3.16
CA PRO A 186 -17.50 -15.39 3.66
C PRO A 186 -16.94 -14.19 4.43
N VAL A 187 -16.92 -13.02 3.76
CA VAL A 187 -16.31 -11.79 4.30
C VAL A 187 -16.85 -11.36 5.66
N LYS A 188 -18.15 -11.53 5.94
CA LYS A 188 -18.75 -11.20 7.25
C LYS A 188 -18.16 -12.05 8.38
N ALA A 189 -17.90 -13.33 8.10
CA ALA A 189 -17.26 -14.21 9.07
C ALA A 189 -15.76 -13.88 9.19
N MET A 190 -15.08 -13.63 8.07
CA MET A 190 -13.68 -13.20 8.07
C MET A 190 -13.48 -11.93 8.88
N SER A 191 -14.34 -10.91 8.74
CA SER A 191 -14.31 -9.68 9.54
C SER A 191 -14.30 -9.95 11.06
N ARG A 192 -15.15 -10.87 11.52
CA ARG A 192 -15.27 -11.21 12.94
C ARG A 192 -14.03 -11.93 13.45
N VAL A 193 -13.53 -12.90 12.67
CA VAL A 193 -12.33 -13.67 12.99
C VAL A 193 -11.08 -12.78 12.96
N PHE A 194 -10.95 -11.93 11.94
CA PHE A 194 -9.86 -10.97 11.81
C PHE A 194 -9.78 -10.02 12.99
N ARG A 195 -10.92 -9.43 13.39
CA ARG A 195 -10.98 -8.59 14.60
C ARG A 195 -10.46 -9.34 15.83
N ALA A 196 -10.97 -10.55 16.08
CA ALA A 196 -10.58 -11.32 17.25
C ALA A 196 -9.08 -11.62 17.26
N LYS A 197 -8.55 -12.13 16.14
CA LYS A 197 -7.12 -12.43 15.98
C LYS A 197 -6.22 -11.21 16.11
N TYR A 198 -6.63 -10.09 15.49
CA TYR A 198 -5.86 -8.86 15.56
C TYR A 198 -5.78 -8.34 17.00
N VAL A 199 -6.91 -8.26 17.70
CA VAL A 199 -6.94 -7.73 19.07
C VAL A 199 -6.19 -8.63 20.04
N GLU A 200 -6.33 -9.96 19.91
CA GLU A 200 -5.55 -10.94 20.69
C GLU A 200 -4.05 -10.71 20.55
N LYS A 201 -3.55 -10.71 19.31
CA LYS A 201 -2.12 -10.51 19.02
C LYS A 201 -1.61 -9.12 19.39
N LEU A 202 -2.45 -8.10 19.26
CA LEU A 202 -2.07 -6.75 19.66
C LEU A 202 -1.87 -6.68 21.18
N LYS A 203 -2.73 -7.35 21.97
CA LYS A 203 -2.57 -7.43 23.42
C LYS A 203 -1.33 -8.20 23.85
N GLU A 204 -0.98 -9.27 23.12
CA GLU A 204 0.27 -10.02 23.37
C GLU A 204 1.50 -9.13 23.15
N ARG A 205 1.49 -8.32 22.09
CA ARG A 205 2.60 -7.40 21.77
C ARG A 205 2.65 -6.17 22.66
N LEU A 206 1.48 -5.71 23.11
CA LEU A 206 1.32 -4.53 23.96
C LEU A 206 0.52 -4.92 25.20
N PRO A 207 1.16 -5.52 26.22
CA PRO A 207 0.46 -5.97 27.43
C PRO A 207 -0.28 -4.86 28.17
N GLU A 208 0.25 -3.63 28.10
CA GLU A 208 -0.32 -2.41 28.70
C GLU A 208 -1.38 -1.74 27.80
N LEU A 209 -1.94 -2.45 26.82
CA LEU A 209 -2.97 -1.91 25.95
C LEU A 209 -4.22 -1.57 26.76
N ASP A 210 -4.66 -0.31 26.67
CA ASP A 210 -5.81 0.20 27.41
C ASP A 210 -7.07 -0.66 27.17
N ARG A 211 -7.69 -1.11 28.26
CA ARG A 211 -8.93 -1.88 28.24
C ARG A 211 -10.06 -1.11 27.56
N SER A 212 -10.09 0.21 27.69
CA SER A 212 -11.12 1.05 27.05
C SER A 212 -11.02 0.98 25.52
N LEU A 213 -9.78 1.03 24.98
CA LEU A 213 -9.50 0.83 23.57
C LEU A 213 -9.88 -0.58 23.13
N VAL A 214 -9.49 -1.62 23.87
CA VAL A 214 -9.89 -3.00 23.54
C VAL A 214 -11.42 -3.12 23.42
N ASN A 215 -12.16 -2.55 24.37
CA ASN A 215 -13.62 -2.58 24.36
C ASN A 215 -14.20 -1.85 23.14
N SER A 216 -13.68 -0.67 22.79
CA SER A 216 -14.16 0.09 21.62
C SER A 216 -13.95 -0.69 20.31
N LEU A 217 -12.82 -1.40 20.18
CA LEU A 217 -12.53 -2.23 19.00
C LEU A 217 -13.55 -3.35 18.81
N PHE A 218 -14.08 -3.93 19.89
CA PHE A 218 -15.11 -4.98 19.83
C PHE A 218 -16.53 -4.45 19.58
N GLN A 219 -16.79 -3.18 19.89
CA GLN A 219 -18.05 -2.50 19.57
C GLN A 219 -18.16 -2.16 18.07
N LYS A 220 -17.03 -1.95 17.38
CA LYS A 220 -17.02 -1.68 15.94
C LYS A 220 -17.22 -2.94 15.09
N GLN A 221 -17.89 -2.74 13.96
CA GLN A 221 -17.93 -3.71 12.87
C GLN A 221 -16.67 -3.53 12.01
N TRP A 222 -15.83 -4.56 11.98
CA TRP A 222 -14.62 -4.56 11.17
C TRP A 222 -14.94 -4.96 9.73
N VAL A 223 -14.16 -4.43 8.79
CA VAL A 223 -14.41 -4.66 7.36
C VAL A 223 -13.24 -5.42 6.75
N VAL A 224 -13.54 -6.66 6.34
CA VAL A 224 -12.77 -7.37 5.33
C VAL A 224 -13.55 -7.26 4.03
N TYR A 225 -12.95 -6.67 3.02
CA TYR A 225 -13.52 -6.60 1.69
C TYR A 225 -12.94 -7.73 0.84
N ALA A 226 -13.75 -8.35 -0.01
CA ALA A 226 -13.28 -9.28 -1.04
C ALA A 226 -13.97 -8.99 -2.36
N LYS A 227 -13.19 -8.83 -3.44
CA LYS A 227 -13.70 -8.65 -4.79
C LYS A 227 -13.29 -9.81 -5.71
N ARG A 228 -14.23 -10.20 -6.56
CA ARG A 228 -14.04 -11.15 -7.67
C ARG A 228 -13.04 -10.64 -8.72
N PRO A 229 -12.51 -11.54 -9.59
CA PRO A 229 -11.22 -11.35 -10.19
C PRO A 229 -11.18 -10.14 -11.11
N PHE A 230 -9.99 -9.57 -11.17
CA PHE A 230 -9.55 -8.71 -12.23
C PHE A 230 -9.65 -9.46 -13.58
N ALA A 231 -9.66 -8.73 -14.71
CA ALA A 231 -9.88 -9.30 -16.04
C ALA A 231 -8.88 -10.41 -16.43
N GLY A 232 -7.73 -10.51 -15.75
CA GLY A 232 -6.73 -11.58 -15.83
C GLY A 232 -5.65 -11.45 -14.74
N PRO A 233 -4.76 -12.46 -14.56
CA PRO A 233 -3.66 -12.42 -13.59
C PRO A 233 -2.75 -11.18 -13.73
N GLU A 234 -2.55 -10.67 -14.94
CA GLU A 234 -1.71 -9.51 -15.23
C GLU A 234 -2.31 -8.23 -14.62
N SER A 235 -3.63 -8.06 -14.75
CA SER A 235 -4.34 -6.92 -14.16
C SER A 235 -4.31 -6.89 -12.63
N VAL A 236 -4.00 -8.02 -11.99
CA VAL A 236 -3.76 -8.13 -10.54
C VAL A 236 -2.46 -7.45 -10.15
N VAL A 237 -1.41 -7.65 -10.95
CA VAL A 237 -0.08 -7.13 -10.64
C VAL A 237 0.03 -5.68 -11.03
N GLU A 238 -0.59 -5.26 -12.15
CA GLU A 238 -0.73 -3.83 -12.45
C GLU A 238 -1.44 -3.10 -11.29
N TYR A 239 -2.50 -3.72 -10.74
CA TYR A 239 -3.18 -3.20 -9.56
C TYR A 239 -2.21 -3.10 -8.37
N LEU A 240 -1.52 -4.18 -7.98
CA LEU A 240 -0.56 -4.15 -6.87
C LEU A 240 0.62 -3.18 -7.07
N GLY A 241 1.09 -3.02 -8.31
CA GLY A 241 2.14 -2.09 -8.65
C GLY A 241 1.78 -0.65 -8.32
N ARG A 242 0.50 -0.28 -8.47
CA ARG A 242 -0.01 1.05 -8.10
C ARG A 242 0.09 1.33 -6.60
N TYR A 243 0.45 0.34 -5.79
CA TYR A 243 0.27 0.33 -4.35
C TYR A 243 1.58 0.08 -3.60
N THR A 244 2.49 -0.74 -4.14
CA THR A 244 3.78 -1.04 -3.51
C THR A 244 4.76 0.14 -3.48
N HIS A 245 4.72 0.95 -4.52
CA HIS A 245 5.63 2.08 -4.73
C HIS A 245 4.89 3.41 -4.76
N LYS A 246 3.62 3.39 -4.34
CA LYS A 246 2.81 4.59 -4.17
C LYS A 246 3.31 5.34 -2.96
N ILE A 247 3.35 6.65 -3.08
CA ILE A 247 3.57 7.55 -1.96
C ILE A 247 2.22 8.14 -1.51
N ALA A 248 2.23 9.01 -0.49
CA ALA A 248 1.01 9.63 0.02
C ALA A 248 0.14 10.27 -1.08
N ILE A 249 0.77 10.99 -2.02
CA ILE A 249 0.07 11.64 -3.14
C ILE A 249 0.92 11.64 -4.42
N SER A 250 0.35 11.25 -5.56
CA SER A 250 1.02 11.36 -6.86
C SER A 250 0.81 12.73 -7.49
N ASN A 251 1.77 13.23 -8.27
CA ASN A 251 1.64 14.50 -9.01
C ASN A 251 0.36 14.58 -9.86
N HIS A 252 -0.08 13.47 -10.47
CA HIS A 252 -1.32 13.42 -11.26
C HIS A 252 -2.61 13.66 -10.49
N ARG A 253 -2.55 13.60 -9.14
CA ARG A 253 -3.69 13.95 -8.31
C ARG A 253 -3.82 15.44 -8.10
N LEU A 254 -2.75 16.22 -8.24
CA LEU A 254 -2.79 17.67 -8.02
C LEU A 254 -3.54 18.36 -9.17
N LEU A 255 -4.76 18.82 -8.88
CA LEU A 255 -5.66 19.46 -9.84
C LEU A 255 -5.45 20.96 -9.93
N LYS A 256 -5.20 21.61 -8.79
CA LYS A 256 -4.97 23.05 -8.65
C LYS A 256 -4.01 23.33 -7.50
N VAL A 257 -3.11 24.30 -7.70
CA VAL A 257 -2.21 24.84 -6.66
C VAL A 257 -2.43 26.35 -6.62
N GLU A 258 -2.84 26.85 -5.47
CA GLU A 258 -3.06 28.26 -5.17
C GLU A 258 -2.06 28.74 -4.10
N GLN A 259 -2.15 30.00 -3.68
CA GLN A 259 -1.26 30.53 -2.64
C GLN A 259 -1.45 29.87 -1.27
N GLU A 260 -2.68 29.48 -0.91
CA GLU A 260 -2.97 28.93 0.43
C GLU A 260 -3.65 27.56 0.39
N ALA A 261 -3.93 27.02 -0.81
CA ALA A 261 -4.71 25.80 -0.98
C ALA A 261 -4.20 24.93 -2.14
N VAL A 262 -4.39 23.62 -1.99
CA VAL A 262 -4.10 22.61 -3.02
C VAL A 262 -5.31 21.69 -3.17
N THR A 263 -5.80 21.53 -4.40
CA THR A 263 -6.92 20.62 -4.73
C THR A 263 -6.39 19.32 -5.34
N PHE A 264 -6.86 18.14 -4.89
CA PHE A 264 -6.34 16.84 -5.31
C PHE A 264 -7.32 15.64 -5.30
#